data_AF-A0A7C8LZE1-F1
#
_entry.id   AF-A0A7C8LZE1-F1
#
_cell.length_a   1.000
_cell.length_b   1.000
_cell.length_c   1.000
_cell.angle_alpha   90.00
_cell.angle_beta   90.00
_cell.angle_gamma   90.00
#
_symmetry.space_group_name_H-M   'P 1'
#
loop_
_entity.id
_entity.type
_entity.pdbx_description
1 polymer ?
#
loop_
_entity_poly.entity_id
_entity_poly.type
_entity_poly.pdbx_seq_one_letter_code
_entity_poly.pdbx_strand_id
1 'polypeptide(L)'
;MDLLVLGFCGLIFVCLAAGCNFFATAKMKDKIYASKKARRSLHGEVTELQAALISKREEKKIVINKLRMARAESSSQKEVGMDESPSTPSGAHGTFEQELVSQKIITERDLDRVKKYRRSTSCPYGVAETIVMLGYASQHDVDFVKAKYPQ
;
A
#
# COMPACT_ATOMS: atom_id res chain seq x y z
N MET A 1 30.50 58.92 -40.02
CA MET A 1 29.93 57.58 -40.32
C MET A 1 29.77 56.74 -39.05
N ASP A 2 30.58 56.96 -38.00
CA ASP A 2 30.61 56.09 -36.81
C ASP A 2 29.44 56.23 -35.81
N LEU A 3 28.83 57.42 -35.69
CA LEU A 3 27.72 57.63 -34.73
C LEU A 3 26.44 56.86 -35.12
N LEU A 4 26.16 56.74 -36.41
CA LEU A 4 25.00 56.00 -36.93
C LEU A 4 25.17 54.49 -36.73
N VAL A 5 26.39 53.98 -36.89
CA VAL A 5 26.71 52.55 -36.70
C VAL A 5 26.61 52.18 -35.22
N LEU A 6 27.09 53.03 -34.31
CA LEU A 6 26.93 52.83 -32.86
C LEU A 6 25.46 52.86 -32.42
N GLY A 7 24.66 53.78 -32.97
CA GLY A 7 23.22 53.83 -32.72
C GLY A 7 22.49 52.57 -33.18
N PHE A 8 22.85 52.04 -34.35
CA PHE A 8 22.24 50.83 -34.91
C PHE A 8 22.65 49.56 -34.13
N CYS A 9 23.91 49.46 -33.72
CA CYS A 9 24.38 48.38 -32.83
C CYS A 9 23.68 48.41 -31.46
N GLY A 10 23.48 49.59 -30.89
CA GLY A 10 22.72 49.75 -29.63
C GLY A 10 21.27 49.31 -29.77
N LEU A 11 20.60 49.67 -30.87
CA LEU A 11 19.20 49.29 -31.13
C LEU A 11 19.04 47.77 -31.30
N ILE A 12 19.95 47.12 -32.03
CA ILE A 12 19.96 45.66 -32.21
C ILE A 12 20.14 44.96 -30.86
N PHE A 13 21.04 45.46 -30.00
CA PHE A 13 21.28 44.86 -28.69
C PHE A 13 20.07 44.96 -27.76
N VAL A 14 19.36 46.09 -27.77
CA VAL A 14 18.11 46.27 -27.02
C VAL A 14 17.01 45.34 -27.54
N CYS A 15 16.85 45.21 -28.86
CA CYS A 15 15.89 44.28 -29.46
C CYS A 15 16.19 42.81 -29.12
N LEU A 16 17.47 42.41 -29.12
CA LEU A 16 17.90 41.06 -28.71
C LEU A 16 17.63 40.82 -27.22
N ALA A 17 18.00 41.76 -26.34
CA ALA A 17 17.76 41.63 -24.91
C ALA A 17 16.26 41.59 -24.56
N ALA A 18 15.43 42.41 -25.21
CA ALA A 18 13.98 42.39 -25.04
C ALA A 18 13.37 41.08 -25.55
N GLY A 19 13.82 40.60 -26.73
CA GLY A 19 13.38 39.33 -27.32
C GLY A 19 13.72 38.12 -26.45
N CYS A 20 14.93 38.07 -25.87
CA CYS A 20 15.36 37.00 -24.98
C CYS A 20 14.55 36.97 -23.67
N ASN A 21 14.28 38.13 -23.06
CA ASN A 21 13.47 38.22 -21.85
C ASN A 21 12.01 37.80 -22.08
N PHE A 22 11.43 38.17 -23.24
CA PHE A 22 10.09 37.75 -23.63
C PHE A 22 10.01 36.24 -23.91
N PHE A 23 11.00 35.68 -24.60
CA PHE A 23 11.05 34.24 -24.87
C PHE A 23 11.24 33.40 -23.60
N ALA A 24 12.08 33.86 -22.67
CA ALA A 24 12.28 33.21 -21.37
C ALA A 24 10.99 33.21 -20.53
N THR A 25 10.27 34.34 -20.50
CA THR A 25 8.99 34.44 -19.79
C THR A 25 7.88 33.64 -20.45
N ALA A 26 7.83 33.56 -21.79
CA ALA A 26 6.88 32.69 -22.51
C ALA A 26 7.12 31.21 -22.18
N LYS A 27 8.37 30.74 -22.28
CA LYS A 27 8.72 29.35 -21.96
C LYS A 27 8.45 28.98 -20.50
N MET A 28 8.61 29.93 -19.56
CA MET A 28 8.21 29.71 -18.17
C MET A 28 6.70 29.62 -17.99
N LYS A 29 5.91 30.47 -18.66
CA LYS A 29 4.44 30.42 -18.60
C LYS A 29 3.90 29.09 -19.10
N ASP A 30 4.44 28.54 -20.17
CA ASP A 30 4.03 27.24 -20.71
C ASP A 30 4.29 26.10 -19.71
N LYS A 31 5.46 26.10 -19.06
CA LYS A 31 5.79 25.12 -18.02
C LYS A 31 4.86 25.22 -16.81
N ILE A 32 4.52 26.44 -16.39
CA ILE A 32 3.58 26.68 -15.28
C ILE A 32 2.17 26.19 -15.67
N TYR A 33 1.74 26.43 -16.91
CA TYR A 33 0.42 26.01 -17.40
C TYR A 33 0.32 24.48 -17.51
N ALA A 34 1.36 23.83 -18.03
CA ALA A 34 1.47 22.36 -18.07
C ALA A 34 1.43 21.75 -16.66
N SER A 35 2.20 22.32 -15.71
CA SER A 35 2.20 21.87 -14.31
C SER A 35 0.83 22.05 -13.64
N LYS A 36 0.15 23.18 -13.85
CA LYS A 36 -1.21 23.41 -13.34
C LYS A 36 -2.22 22.43 -13.93
N LYS A 37 -2.10 22.09 -15.21
CA LYS A 37 -2.96 21.10 -15.88
C LYS A 37 -2.76 19.70 -15.30
N ALA A 38 -1.51 19.27 -15.09
CA ALA A 38 -1.18 18.00 -14.45
C ALA A 38 -1.72 17.93 -13.01
N ARG A 39 -1.60 19.02 -12.23
CA ARG A 39 -2.15 19.10 -10.87
C ARG A 39 -3.67 18.92 -10.82
N ARG A 40 -4.41 19.49 -11.79
CA ARG A 40 -5.86 19.32 -11.88
C ARG A 40 -6.26 17.89 -12.24
N SER A 41 -5.53 17.24 -13.16
CA SER A 41 -5.75 15.83 -13.51
C SER A 41 -5.54 14.92 -12.30
N LEU A 42 -4.40 15.09 -11.62
CA LEU A 42 -4.05 14.33 -10.42
C LEU A 42 -5.09 14.52 -9.30
N HIS A 43 -5.60 15.74 -9.12
CA HIS A 43 -6.63 15.99 -8.12
C HIS A 43 -7.93 15.23 -8.42
N GLY A 44 -8.33 15.17 -9.69
CA GLY A 44 -9.47 14.37 -10.16
C GLY A 44 -9.30 12.88 -9.87
N GLU A 45 -8.15 12.32 -10.24
CA GLU A 45 -7.82 10.90 -10.00
C GLU A 45 -7.80 10.57 -8.50
N VAL A 46 -7.26 11.46 -7.66
CA VAL A 46 -7.25 11.29 -6.20
C VAL A 46 -8.67 11.33 -5.62
N THR A 47 -9.55 12.22 -6.10
CA THR A 47 -10.95 12.24 -5.65
C THR A 47 -11.71 10.99 -6.07
N GLU A 48 -11.47 10.46 -7.26
CA GLU A 48 -12.08 9.22 -7.74
C GLU A 48 -11.60 8.01 -6.91
N LEU A 49 -10.30 7.92 -6.64
CA LEU A 49 -9.71 6.91 -5.76
C LEU A 49 -10.26 7.02 -4.32
N GLN A 50 -10.46 8.23 -3.81
CA GLN A 50 -11.04 8.45 -2.49
C GLN A 50 -12.50 7.95 -2.44
N ALA A 51 -13.29 8.21 -3.49
CA ALA A 51 -14.66 7.69 -3.58
C ALA A 51 -14.69 6.15 -3.66
N ALA A 52 -13.80 5.54 -4.46
CA ALA A 52 -13.66 4.10 -4.55
C ALA A 52 -13.25 3.46 -3.20
N LEU A 53 -12.34 4.11 -2.46
CA LEU A 53 -11.95 3.69 -1.11
C LEU A 53 -13.11 3.73 -0.11
N ILE A 54 -13.94 4.76 -0.16
CA ILE A 54 -15.14 4.87 0.69
C ILE A 54 -16.12 3.75 0.35
N SER A 55 -16.40 3.54 -0.95
CA SER A 55 -17.27 2.45 -1.41
C SER A 55 -16.76 1.08 -0.95
N LYS A 56 -15.46 0.81 -1.09
CA LYS A 56 -14.84 -0.44 -0.62
C LYS A 56 -14.89 -0.61 0.91
N ARG A 57 -14.81 0.49 1.68
CA ARG A 57 -14.99 0.44 3.14
C ARG A 57 -16.41 0.05 3.53
N GLU A 58 -17.42 0.60 2.85
CA GLU A 58 -18.82 0.24 3.11
C GLU A 58 -19.12 -1.22 2.73
N GLU A 59 -18.61 -1.70 1.58
CA GLU A 59 -18.69 -3.12 1.21
C GLU A 59 -18.07 -4.03 2.29
N LYS A 60 -16.86 -3.67 2.78
CA LYS A 60 -16.18 -4.43 3.84
C LYS A 60 -17.00 -4.46 5.13
N LYS A 61 -17.64 -3.35 5.51
CA LYS A 61 -18.49 -3.26 6.70
C LYS A 61 -19.71 -4.19 6.59
N ILE A 62 -20.34 -4.25 5.41
CA ILE A 62 -21.46 -5.15 5.13
C ILE A 62 -21.00 -6.62 5.23
N VAL A 63 -19.85 -6.97 4.64
CA VAL A 63 -19.31 -8.33 4.69
C VAL A 63 -19.00 -8.76 6.13
N ILE A 64 -18.36 -7.89 6.92
CA ILE A 64 -18.08 -8.17 8.34
C ILE A 64 -19.37 -8.38 9.13
N ASN A 65 -20.40 -7.56 8.88
CA ASN A 65 -21.68 -7.70 9.57
C ASN A 65 -22.39 -9.01 9.21
N LYS A 66 -22.41 -9.37 7.92
CA LYS A 66 -22.93 -10.67 7.45
C LYS A 66 -22.17 -11.85 8.08
N LEU A 67 -20.83 -11.77 8.13
CA LEU A 67 -20.01 -12.79 8.77
C LEU A 67 -20.31 -12.91 10.27
N ARG A 68 -20.54 -11.79 10.95
CA ARG A 68 -20.93 -11.77 12.37
C ARG A 68 -22.30 -12.42 12.59
N MET A 69 -23.27 -12.15 11.72
CA MET A 69 -24.59 -12.79 11.77
C MET A 69 -24.51 -14.29 11.51
N ALA A 70 -23.82 -14.72 10.46
CA ALA A 70 -23.61 -16.13 10.15
C ALA A 70 -22.89 -16.88 11.30
N ARG A 71 -21.94 -16.21 11.97
CA ARG A 71 -21.26 -16.77 13.15
C ARG A 71 -22.20 -16.89 14.35
N ALA A 72 -23.10 -15.93 14.56
CA ALA A 72 -24.11 -16.02 15.62
C ALA A 72 -25.09 -17.16 15.37
N GLU A 73 -25.56 -17.34 14.12
CA GLU A 73 -26.44 -18.44 13.72
C GLU A 73 -25.76 -19.81 13.84
N SER A 74 -24.48 -19.91 13.46
CA SER A 74 -23.68 -21.14 13.63
C SER A 74 -23.41 -21.46 15.11
N SER A 75 -23.24 -20.44 15.96
CA SER A 75 -23.07 -20.63 17.41
C SER A 75 -24.35 -21.18 18.06
N SER A 76 -25.52 -20.77 17.59
CA SER A 76 -26.81 -21.30 18.07
C SER A 76 -27.09 -22.74 17.64
N GLN A 77 -26.38 -23.26 16.62
CA GLN A 77 -26.46 -24.67 16.21
C GLN A 77 -25.42 -25.58 16.88
N LYS A 78 -24.39 -25.03 17.53
CA LYS A 78 -23.26 -25.81 18.08
C LYS A 78 -23.36 -26.13 19.58
N GLU A 79 -24.39 -25.65 20.28
CA GLU A 79 -24.63 -25.99 21.70
C GLU A 79 -25.34 -27.35 21.90
N VAL A 80 -25.75 -28.04 20.83
CA VAL A 80 -26.31 -29.39 20.91
C VAL A 80 -25.33 -30.37 20.28
N GLY A 81 -24.37 -30.85 21.06
CA GLY A 81 -23.53 -32.00 20.69
C GLY A 81 -22.05 -31.68 20.59
N MET A 82 -21.35 -31.68 21.72
CA MET A 82 -19.96 -32.12 21.73
C MET A 82 -19.63 -32.65 23.13
N ASP A 83 -20.16 -33.84 23.40
CA ASP A 83 -19.51 -34.77 24.31
C ASP A 83 -18.43 -35.52 23.49
N GLU A 84 -17.43 -36.03 24.19
CA GLU A 84 -16.34 -36.89 23.68
C GLU A 84 -15.05 -36.20 23.15
N SER A 85 -14.17 -35.86 24.09
CA SER A 85 -12.72 -36.13 23.97
C SER A 85 -12.48 -37.63 24.15
N PRO A 86 -11.50 -38.28 23.47
CA PRO A 86 -10.07 -37.99 23.63
C PRO A 86 -9.29 -38.07 22.29
N SER A 87 -8.16 -37.41 22.09
CA SER A 87 -6.86 -37.85 22.61
C SER A 87 -5.76 -36.96 22.04
N THR A 88 -4.83 -36.58 22.91
CA THR A 88 -3.59 -35.86 22.61
C THR A 88 -2.65 -36.72 21.76
N PRO A 89 -1.89 -36.12 20.82
CA PRO A 89 -0.51 -36.51 20.61
C PRO A 89 0.42 -35.37 21.05
N SER A 90 1.13 -35.68 22.14
CA SER A 90 2.45 -35.22 22.53
C SER A 90 3.33 -34.61 21.42
N GLY A 91 3.93 -33.45 21.71
CA GLY A 91 5.34 -33.24 21.39
C GLY A 91 5.73 -32.43 20.15
N ALA A 92 5.20 -31.22 19.96
CA ALA A 92 5.89 -30.19 19.16
C ALA A 92 5.50 -28.77 19.60
N HIS A 93 6.12 -28.28 20.67
CA HIS A 93 6.09 -26.85 21.01
C HIS A 93 6.96 -26.04 20.01
N GLY A 94 6.68 -26.14 18.72
CA GLY A 94 7.22 -25.22 17.71
C GLY A 94 6.52 -23.87 17.86
N THR A 95 7.22 -22.75 17.68
CA THR A 95 6.54 -21.46 17.55
C THR A 95 5.77 -21.43 16.23
N PHE A 96 4.67 -20.68 16.15
CA PHE A 96 3.89 -20.48 14.92
C PHE A 96 4.78 -20.16 13.70
N GLU A 97 5.84 -19.38 13.92
CA GLU A 97 6.82 -19.02 12.90
C GLU A 97 7.62 -20.23 12.38
N GLN A 98 8.02 -21.13 13.28
CA GLN A 98 8.76 -22.35 12.92
C GLN A 98 7.87 -23.32 12.14
N GLU A 99 6.59 -23.37 12.47
CA GLU A 99 5.62 -24.24 11.79
C GLU A 99 5.35 -23.78 10.35
N LEU A 100 5.33 -22.47 10.10
CA LEU A 100 5.24 -21.91 8.74
C LEU A 100 6.43 -22.34 7.86
N VAL A 101 7.62 -22.43 8.45
CA VAL A 101 8.84 -22.91 7.76
C VAL A 101 8.78 -24.43 7.57
N SER A 102 8.39 -25.17 8.61
CA SER A 102 8.28 -26.63 8.60
C SER A 102 7.31 -27.13 7.52
N GLN A 103 6.16 -26.46 7.38
CA GLN A 103 5.16 -26.76 6.35
C GLN A 103 5.54 -26.22 4.96
N LYS A 104 6.72 -25.63 4.79
CA LYS A 104 7.22 -25.03 3.53
C LYS A 104 6.30 -23.94 2.96
N ILE A 105 5.53 -23.28 3.80
CA ILE A 105 4.68 -22.14 3.41
C ILE A 105 5.55 -20.92 3.13
N ILE A 106 6.61 -20.74 3.94
CA ILE A 106 7.66 -19.74 3.72
C ILE A 106 9.03 -20.39 3.94
N THR A 107 10.10 -19.78 3.44
CA THR A 107 11.46 -20.23 3.76
C THR A 107 12.01 -19.54 5.02
N GLU A 108 13.07 -20.09 5.62
CA GLU A 108 13.79 -19.43 6.73
C GLU A 108 14.28 -18.03 6.33
N ARG A 109 14.73 -17.88 5.09
CA ARG A 109 15.17 -16.58 4.55
C ARG A 109 14.03 -15.56 4.49
N ASP A 110 12.80 -16.00 4.21
CA ASP A 110 11.64 -15.13 4.17
C ASP A 110 11.22 -14.70 5.58
N LEU A 111 11.25 -15.63 6.54
CA LEU A 111 10.98 -15.34 7.94
C LEU A 111 11.97 -14.30 8.51
N ASP A 112 13.25 -14.41 8.19
CA ASP A 112 14.27 -13.42 8.58
C ASP A 112 14.03 -12.06 7.94
N ARG A 113 13.64 -12.02 6.66
CA ARG A 113 13.26 -10.77 5.98
C ARG A 113 12.06 -10.11 6.64
N VAL A 114 11.04 -10.88 7.01
CA VAL A 114 9.85 -10.38 7.72
C VAL A 114 10.25 -9.80 9.08
N LYS A 115 11.06 -10.51 9.87
CA LYS A 115 11.55 -10.02 11.17
C LYS A 115 12.37 -8.74 11.03
N LYS A 116 13.29 -8.70 10.06
CA LYS A 116 14.09 -7.51 9.76
C LYS A 116 13.22 -6.34 9.34
N TYR A 117 12.24 -6.58 8.46
CA TYR A 117 11.28 -5.57 8.02
C TYR A 117 10.55 -4.97 9.22
N ARG A 118 9.93 -5.81 10.09
CA ARG A 118 9.21 -5.33 11.28
C ARG A 118 10.08 -4.47 12.20
N ARG A 119 11.33 -4.88 12.45
CA ARG A 119 12.28 -4.12 13.27
C ARG A 119 12.65 -2.79 12.63
N SER A 120 12.87 -2.76 11.32
CA SER A 120 13.28 -1.56 10.59
C SER A 120 12.16 -0.54 10.37
N THR A 121 10.90 -0.99 10.33
CA THR A 121 9.74 -0.13 10.01
C THR A 121 8.82 0.12 11.20
N SER A 122 9.15 -0.40 12.39
CA SER A 122 8.26 -0.38 13.57
C SER A 122 6.85 -0.87 13.23
N CYS A 123 6.77 -1.93 12.44
CA CYS A 123 5.51 -2.45 11.91
C CYS A 123 4.54 -2.82 13.05
N PRO A 124 3.30 -2.26 13.08
CA PRO A 124 2.34 -2.53 14.15
C PRO A 124 1.73 -3.93 14.08
N TYR A 125 1.89 -4.63 12.95
CA TYR A 125 1.34 -5.96 12.71
C TYR A 125 2.24 -7.06 13.27
N GLY A 126 1.63 -8.21 13.62
CA GLY A 126 2.35 -9.43 14.00
C GLY A 126 3.09 -10.06 12.82
N VAL A 127 3.84 -11.14 13.09
CA VAL A 127 4.60 -11.84 12.03
C VAL A 127 3.66 -12.47 11.00
N ALA A 128 2.56 -13.08 11.45
CA ALA A 128 1.53 -13.66 10.59
C ALA A 128 0.97 -12.65 9.57
N GLU A 129 0.53 -11.49 10.06
CA GLU A 129 -0.05 -10.45 9.22
C GLU A 129 1.00 -9.80 8.32
N THR A 130 2.25 -9.68 8.80
CA THR A 130 3.35 -9.12 7.99
C THR A 130 3.73 -10.06 6.83
N ILE A 131 3.68 -11.38 7.03
CA ILE A 131 3.93 -12.38 5.97
C ILE A 131 2.92 -12.22 4.83
N VAL A 132 1.63 -12.11 5.16
CA VAL A 132 0.57 -11.92 4.17
C VAL A 132 0.71 -10.58 3.47
N MET A 133 0.95 -9.51 4.23
CA MET A 133 1.13 -8.16 3.68
C MET A 133 2.32 -8.07 2.71
N LEU A 134 3.42 -8.76 2.99
CA LEU A 134 4.60 -8.79 2.13
C LEU A 134 4.49 -9.81 0.99
N GLY A 135 3.39 -10.58 0.92
CA GLY A 135 3.12 -11.52 -0.16
C GLY A 135 3.93 -12.82 -0.10
N TYR A 136 4.51 -13.15 1.06
CA TYR A 136 5.27 -14.41 1.22
C TYR A 136 4.37 -15.64 1.33
N ALA A 137 3.14 -15.48 1.84
CA ALA A 137 2.14 -16.55 1.91
C ALA A 137 0.73 -15.99 1.76
N SER A 138 -0.22 -16.85 1.40
CA SER A 138 -1.63 -16.45 1.35
C SER A 138 -2.24 -16.38 2.76
N GLN A 139 -3.34 -15.62 2.89
CA GLN A 139 -4.10 -15.57 4.14
C GLN A 139 -4.58 -16.97 4.56
N HIS A 140 -4.96 -17.81 3.58
CA HIS A 140 -5.42 -19.18 3.82
C HIS A 140 -4.33 -20.05 4.45
N ASP A 141 -3.10 -20.00 3.94
CA ASP A 141 -1.99 -20.81 4.46
C ASP A 141 -1.62 -20.40 5.88
N VAL A 142 -1.63 -19.09 6.14
CA VAL A 142 -1.36 -18.54 7.48
C VAL A 142 -2.46 -18.94 8.47
N ASP A 143 -3.73 -18.86 8.07
CA ASP A 143 -4.86 -19.25 8.93
C ASP A 143 -4.88 -20.75 9.21
N PHE A 144 -4.47 -21.58 8.25
CA PHE A 144 -4.32 -23.03 8.44
C PHE A 144 -3.30 -23.37 9.54
N VAL A 145 -2.15 -22.70 9.55
CA VAL A 145 -1.15 -22.88 10.62
C VAL A 145 -1.63 -22.26 11.93
N LYS A 146 -2.26 -21.09 11.88
CA LYS A 146 -2.77 -20.40 13.07
C LYS A 146 -3.84 -21.21 13.80
N ALA A 147 -4.64 -22.01 13.09
CA ALA A 147 -5.61 -22.93 13.68
C ALA A 147 -4.97 -24.01 14.56
N LYS A 148 -3.69 -24.37 14.32
CA LYS A 148 -2.94 -25.33 15.15
C LYS A 148 -2.40 -24.71 16.45
N TYR A 149 -2.39 -23.38 16.55
CA TYR A 149 -1.92 -22.63 17.72
C TYR A 149 -3.06 -21.75 18.27
N PRO A 150 -4.04 -22.34 18.98
CA PRO A 150 -5.00 -21.54 19.71
C PRO A 150 -4.25 -20.71 20.76
N GLN A 151 -4.37 -19.38 20.68
CA GLN A 151 -3.87 -18.46 21.70
C GLN A 151 -4.84 -18.41 22.88
#